data_AF-A0A820RNW0-F1
#
_entry.id   AF-A0A820RNW0-F1
#
_cell.length_a   1.000
_cell.length_b   1.000
_cell.length_c   1.000
_cell.angle_alpha   90.00
_cell.angle_beta   90.00
_cell.angle_gamma   90.00
#
_symmetry.space_group_name_H-M   'P 1'
#
loop_
_entity.id
_entity.type
_entity.pdbx_description
1 polymer ?
#
loop_
_entity_poly.entity_id
_entity_poly.type
_entity_poly.pdbx_seq_one_letter_code
_entity_poly.pdbx_strand_id
1 'polypeptide(L)'
;PPPPSDPYYRGTEAPTSMISISENEFQDIMERNKTVSSSAIARAVQDASAGDYGTAIETLVTAVSLIKQSKIANDDRCKILISSLQDTLKGIEDKSYGQRQHRRSRSGSPRESRK
;
A
#
# COMPACT_ATOMS: atom_id res chain seq x y z
N PRO A 1 25.39 45.21 40.35
CA PRO A 1 24.71 45.01 39.06
C PRO A 1 24.91 43.58 38.53
N PRO A 2 23.87 42.74 38.49
CA PRO A 2 23.92 41.46 37.78
C PRO A 2 23.78 41.68 36.25
N PRO A 3 24.45 40.87 35.41
CA PRO A 3 24.30 40.90 33.95
C PRO A 3 22.91 40.39 33.49
N PRO A 4 22.47 40.76 32.28
CA PRO A 4 21.08 40.70 31.83
C PRO A 4 20.61 39.28 31.52
N SER A 5 19.32 39.04 31.75
CA SER A 5 18.60 37.83 31.39
C SER A 5 18.83 37.46 29.93
N ASP A 6 19.34 36.26 29.68
CA ASP A 6 19.52 35.69 28.35
C ASP A 6 18.16 35.41 27.68
N PRO A 7 17.83 36.02 26.51
CA PRO A 7 16.63 35.67 25.75
C PRO A 7 16.90 34.60 24.66
N TYR A 8 18.04 33.90 24.68
CA TYR A 8 18.47 33.01 23.60
C TYR A 8 18.18 31.51 23.78
N TYR A 9 16.99 31.17 24.27
CA TYR A 9 16.33 29.91 23.86
C TYR A 9 15.32 30.20 22.73
N ARG A 10 15.86 30.74 21.62
CA ARG A 10 15.20 30.72 20.31
C ARG A 10 15.89 29.62 19.50
N GLY A 11 15.29 28.43 19.49
CA GLY A 11 15.84 27.27 18.80
C GLY A 11 14.81 26.16 18.62
N THR A 12 13.78 26.44 17.84
CA THR A 12 13.12 25.49 16.92
C THR A 12 12.71 24.11 17.48
N GLU A 13 11.64 24.06 18.26
CA GLU A 13 10.70 22.93 18.22
C GLU A 13 9.29 23.51 18.20
N ALA A 14 8.91 24.09 17.06
CA ALA A 14 7.50 24.26 16.78
C ALA A 14 6.86 22.88 16.97
N PRO A 15 5.79 22.72 17.78
CA PRO A 15 5.03 21.48 17.73
C PRO A 15 4.66 21.35 16.26
N THR A 16 5.12 20.27 15.61
CA THR A 16 4.69 19.88 14.28
C THR A 16 3.21 20.14 14.28
N SER A 17 2.80 21.16 13.53
CA SER A 17 1.41 21.52 13.37
C SER A 17 0.75 20.23 12.95
N MET A 18 0.07 19.57 13.90
CA MET A 18 -0.97 18.61 13.55
C MET A 18 -1.87 19.48 12.71
N ILE A 19 -1.72 19.37 11.39
CA ILE A 19 -2.56 20.05 10.44
C ILE A 19 -3.93 19.53 10.82
N SER A 20 -4.70 20.34 11.53
CA SER A 20 -6.09 20.03 11.86
C SER A 20 -6.81 20.05 10.52
N ILE A 21 -6.86 18.89 9.88
CA ILE A 21 -7.50 18.71 8.58
C ILE A 21 -8.96 19.08 8.80
N SER A 22 -9.48 20.01 7.99
CA SER A 22 -10.90 20.37 8.07
C SER A 22 -11.76 19.16 7.74
N GLU A 23 -12.95 19.05 8.31
CA GLU A 23 -13.87 17.93 8.06
C GLU A 23 -14.16 17.77 6.56
N ASN A 24 -14.32 18.88 5.84
CA ASN A 24 -14.54 18.85 4.39
C ASN A 24 -13.32 18.26 3.65
N GLU A 25 -12.11 18.72 3.98
CA GLU A 25 -10.87 18.21 3.37
C GLU A 25 -10.64 16.74 3.73
N PHE A 26 -10.97 16.34 4.97
CA PHE A 26 -10.92 14.95 5.39
C PHE A 26 -11.81 14.09 4.49
N GLN A 27 -13.07 14.49 4.31
CA GLN A 27 -14.04 13.73 3.52
C GLN A 27 -13.64 13.65 2.05
N ASP A 28 -13.16 14.76 1.47
CA ASP A 28 -12.62 14.79 0.11
C ASP A 28 -11.44 13.81 -0.07
N ILE A 29 -10.50 13.78 0.87
CA ILE A 29 -9.37 12.84 0.81
C ILE A 29 -9.86 11.39 1.02
N MET A 30 -10.81 11.19 1.93
CA MET A 30 -11.37 9.87 2.22
C MET A 30 -12.14 9.28 1.03
N GLU A 31 -12.93 10.09 0.33
CA GLU A 31 -13.66 9.68 -0.86
C GLU A 31 -12.70 9.29 -2.00
N ARG A 32 -11.62 10.07 -2.19
CA ARG A 32 -10.54 9.72 -3.12
C ARG A 32 -9.89 8.40 -2.74
N ASN A 33 -9.51 8.21 -1.47
CA ASN A 33 -8.88 6.99 -0.99
C ASN A 33 -9.79 5.77 -1.20
N LYS A 34 -11.09 5.91 -0.95
CA LYS A 34 -12.08 4.85 -1.19
C LYS A 34 -12.16 4.48 -2.67
N THR A 35 -12.18 5.47 -3.55
CA THR A 35 -12.22 5.27 -5.01
C THR A 35 -10.93 4.64 -5.54
N VAL A 36 -9.77 5.11 -5.08
CA VAL A 36 -8.47 4.52 -5.42
C VAL A 36 -8.39 3.07 -4.96
N SER A 37 -8.84 2.78 -3.73
CA SER A 37 -8.82 1.42 -3.19
C SER A 37 -9.70 0.47 -4.00
N SER A 38 -10.95 0.84 -4.26
CA SER A 38 -11.90 -0.01 -4.98
C SER A 38 -11.47 -0.25 -6.43
N SER A 39 -11.01 0.79 -7.12
CA SER A 39 -10.51 0.68 -8.50
C SER A 39 -9.22 -0.14 -8.59
N ALA A 40 -8.28 0.05 -7.66
CA ALA A 40 -7.04 -0.73 -7.62
C ALA A 40 -7.30 -2.22 -7.37
N ILE A 41 -8.19 -2.56 -6.44
CA ILE A 41 -8.59 -3.97 -6.19
C ILE A 41 -9.24 -4.56 -7.44
N ALA A 42 -10.23 -3.88 -8.01
CA ALA A 42 -10.95 -4.38 -9.19
C ALA A 42 -10.01 -4.62 -10.38
N ARG A 43 -9.03 -3.73 -10.58
CA ARG A 43 -8.04 -3.84 -11.65
C ARG A 43 -7.03 -4.94 -11.37
N ALA A 44 -6.46 -4.99 -10.16
CA ALA A 44 -5.52 -6.03 -9.78
C ALA A 44 -6.13 -7.43 -9.85
N VAL A 45 -7.41 -7.59 -9.49
CA VAL A 45 -8.12 -8.87 -9.62
C VAL A 45 -8.32 -9.25 -11.09
N GLN A 46 -8.64 -8.30 -11.97
CA GLN A 46 -8.73 -8.54 -13.41
C GLN A 46 -7.38 -8.95 -14.00
N ASP A 47 -6.33 -8.19 -13.73
CA ASP A 47 -4.97 -8.45 -14.22
C ASP A 47 -4.45 -9.81 -13.70
N ALA A 48 -4.66 -10.12 -12.43
CA ALA A 48 -4.30 -11.40 -11.83
C ALA A 48 -5.09 -12.59 -12.43
N SER A 49 -6.33 -12.36 -12.87
CA SER A 49 -7.15 -13.36 -13.57
C SER A 49 -6.67 -13.59 -15.01
N ALA A 50 -6.11 -12.56 -15.65
CA ALA A 50 -5.43 -12.68 -16.94
C ALA A 50 -4.04 -13.35 -16.85
N GLY A 51 -3.48 -13.45 -15.65
CA GLY A 51 -2.15 -14.01 -15.38
C GLY A 51 -1.04 -12.96 -15.28
N ASP A 52 -1.39 -11.67 -15.41
CA ASP A 52 -0.49 -10.53 -15.29
C ASP A 52 -0.30 -10.12 -13.82
N TYR A 53 0.22 -11.05 -13.02
CA TYR A 53 0.45 -10.83 -11.60
C TYR A 53 1.41 -9.67 -11.31
N GLY A 54 2.38 -9.39 -12.19
CA GLY A 54 3.32 -8.28 -12.03
C GLY A 54 2.61 -6.92 -11.98
N THR A 55 1.78 -6.64 -13.00
CA THR A 55 0.98 -5.42 -13.09
C THR A 55 -0.04 -5.32 -11.96
N ALA A 56 -0.66 -6.43 -11.58
CA ALA A 56 -1.60 -6.48 -10.46
C ALA A 56 -0.94 -6.08 -9.13
N ILE A 57 0.25 -6.62 -8.85
CA ILE A 57 1.01 -6.31 -7.63
C ILE A 57 1.44 -4.85 -7.62
N GLU A 58 2.00 -4.35 -8.71
CA GLU A 58 2.43 -2.95 -8.83
C GLU A 58 1.27 -1.98 -8.61
N THR A 59 0.09 -2.29 -9.16
CA THR A 59 -1.14 -1.52 -8.98
C THR A 59 -1.52 -1.42 -7.50
N LEU A 60 -1.49 -2.54 -6.77
CA LEU A 60 -1.83 -2.56 -5.34
C LEU A 60 -0.78 -1.84 -4.47
N VAL A 61 0.51 -2.04 -4.73
CA VAL A 61 1.60 -1.34 -4.02
C VAL A 61 1.51 0.17 -4.23
N THR A 62 1.20 0.59 -5.46
CA THR A 62 1.00 2.01 -5.80
C THR A 62 -0.19 2.59 -5.05
N ALA A 63 -1.33 1.91 -5.05
CA ALA A 63 -2.53 2.35 -4.32
C ALA A 63 -2.28 2.48 -2.80
N VAL A 64 -1.58 1.50 -2.19
CA VAL A 64 -1.19 1.57 -0.77
C VAL A 64 -0.30 2.78 -0.52
N SER A 65 0.69 3.01 -1.40
CA SER A 65 1.61 4.14 -1.25
C SER A 65 0.90 5.49 -1.34
N LEU A 66 -0.07 5.62 -2.26
CA LEU A 66 -0.89 6.83 -2.38
C LEU A 66 -1.71 7.10 -1.11
N ILE A 67 -2.31 6.07 -0.52
CA ILE A 67 -3.09 6.23 0.73
C ILE A 67 -2.17 6.54 1.90
N LYS A 68 -0.99 5.91 2.00
CA LYS A 68 -0.01 6.17 3.09
C LYS A 68 0.60 7.57 3.02
N GLN A 69 0.66 8.16 1.82
CA GLN A 69 1.08 9.55 1.63
C GLN A 69 -0.06 10.55 1.86
N SER A 70 -1.32 10.09 2.00
CA SER A 70 -2.44 10.98 2.26
C SER A 70 -2.36 11.55 3.69
N LYS A 71 -2.85 12.77 3.89
CA LYS A 71 -2.83 13.45 5.20
C LYS A 71 -3.60 12.69 6.29
N ILE A 72 -4.54 11.83 5.89
CA ILE A 72 -5.40 11.04 6.78
C ILE A 72 -4.93 9.59 6.95
N ALA A 73 -3.71 9.24 6.50
CA ALA A 73 -3.19 7.88 6.57
C ALA A 73 -3.20 7.27 7.99
N ASN A 74 -3.13 8.10 9.02
CA ASN A 74 -3.17 7.68 10.43
C ASN A 74 -4.58 7.46 10.99
N ASP A 75 -5.65 7.81 10.25
CA ASP A 75 -7.04 7.56 10.62
C ASP A 75 -7.38 6.07 10.48
N ASP A 76 -8.16 5.52 11.42
CA ASP A 76 -8.49 4.10 11.45
C ASP A 76 -9.25 3.64 10.21
N ARG A 77 -10.05 4.51 9.59
CA ARG A 77 -10.76 4.19 8.35
C ARG A 77 -9.78 4.03 7.19
N CYS A 78 -8.74 4.86 7.12
CA CYS A 78 -7.69 4.69 6.11
C CYS A 78 -6.83 3.46 6.37
N LYS A 79 -6.56 3.12 7.64
CA LYS A 79 -5.89 1.87 7.99
C LYS A 79 -6.69 0.65 7.50
N ILE A 80 -8.02 0.65 7.63
CA ILE A 80 -8.88 -0.42 7.09
C ILE A 80 -8.73 -0.55 5.57
N LEU A 81 -8.68 0.57 4.84
CA LEU A 81 -8.47 0.56 3.39
C LEU A 81 -7.08 0.00 3.01
N ILE A 82 -6.04 0.42 3.74
CA ILE A 82 -4.68 -0.09 3.54
C ILE A 82 -4.63 -1.60 3.79
N SER A 83 -5.20 -2.08 4.90
CA SER A 83 -5.28 -3.50 5.20
C SER A 83 -5.99 -4.26 4.09
N SER A 84 -7.13 -3.75 3.61
CA SER A 84 -7.89 -4.38 2.52
C SER A 84 -7.06 -4.54 1.23
N LEU A 85 -6.27 -3.51 0.89
CA LEU A 85 -5.36 -3.56 -0.25
C LEU A 85 -4.22 -4.56 -0.01
N GLN A 86 -3.65 -4.60 1.19
CA GLN A 86 -2.57 -5.52 1.56
C GLN A 86 -3.02 -6.98 1.58
N ASP A 87 -4.22 -7.27 2.09
CA ASP A 87 -4.82 -8.61 2.06
C ASP A 87 -5.01 -9.09 0.63
N THR A 88 -5.52 -8.22 -0.25
CA THR A 88 -5.66 -8.53 -1.68
C THR A 88 -4.29 -8.79 -2.33
N LEU A 89 -3.31 -7.94 -2.03
CA LEU A 89 -1.95 -8.05 -2.56
C LEU A 89 -1.34 -9.40 -2.17
N LYS A 90 -1.42 -9.76 -0.89
CA LYS A 90 -0.85 -11.00 -0.39
C LYS A 90 -1.49 -12.23 -1.01
N GLY A 91 -2.81 -12.20 -1.22
CA GLY A 91 -3.52 -13.28 -1.93
C GLY A 91 -3.07 -13.45 -3.38
N ILE A 92 -2.79 -12.35 -4.07
CA ILE A 92 -2.28 -12.36 -5.45
C ILE A 92 -0.81 -12.81 -5.50
N GLU A 93 0.02 -12.34 -4.58
CA GLU A 93 1.42 -12.76 -4.45
C GLU A 93 1.53 -14.28 -4.24
N ASP A 94 0.79 -14.83 -3.27
CA ASP A 94 0.79 -16.26 -2.97
C ASP A 94 0.41 -17.10 -4.21
N LYS A 95 -0.63 -16.68 -4.93
CA LYS A 95 -1.04 -17.31 -6.20
C LYS A 95 0.04 -17.21 -7.28
N SER A 96 0.71 -16.05 -7.39
CA SER A 96 1.81 -15.84 -8.33
C SER A 96 2.99 -16.79 -8.09
N TYR A 97 3.38 -16.96 -6.82
CA TYR A 97 4.45 -17.89 -6.44
C TYR A 97 4.06 -19.36 -6.70
N GLY A 98 2.83 -19.76 -6.38
CA GLY A 98 2.32 -21.11 -6.64
C GLY A 98 2.29 -21.47 -8.14
N GLN A 99 1.88 -20.54 -9.01
CA GLN A 99 1.87 -20.77 -10.46
C GLN A 99 3.27 -21.02 -11.04
N ARG A 100 4.29 -20.31 -10.53
CA ARG A 100 5.69 -20.48 -10.94
C ARG A 100 6.23 -21.86 -10.58
N GLN A 101 5.80 -22.41 -9.44
CA GLN A 101 6.20 -23.76 -9.00
C GLN A 101 5.58 -24.86 -9.87
N HIS A 102 4.29 -24.76 -10.21
CA HIS A 102 3.62 -25.77 -11.05
C HIS A 102 4.21 -25.84 -12.48
N ARG A 103 4.66 -24.71 -13.03
CA ARG A 103 5.34 -24.66 -14.34
C ARG A 103 6.69 -25.40 -14.34
N ARG A 104 7.43 -25.42 -13.22
CA ARG A 104 8.73 -26.11 -13.11
C ARG A 104 8.59 -27.63 -12.96
N SER A 105 7.51 -28.12 -12.36
CA SER A 105 7.30 -29.56 -12.17
C SER A 105 6.89 -30.31 -13.45
N ARG A 106 6.52 -29.59 -14.52
CA ARG A 106 6.05 -30.21 -15.78
C ARG A 106 7.16 -30.44 -16.81
N SER A 107 8.40 -30.13 -16.47
CA SER A 107 9.60 -30.29 -17.33
C SER A 107 10.56 -31.38 -16.84
N GLY A 108 10.10 -32.31 -15.99
CA GLY A 108 10.82 -33.53 -15.66
C GLY A 108 10.20 -34.70 -16.40
N SER A 109 10.68 -35.01 -17.61
CA SER A 109 10.41 -36.28 -18.26
C SER A 109 11.32 -37.35 -17.66
N PRO A 110 10.81 -38.38 -16.96
CA PRO A 110 11.55 -39.63 -16.88
C PRO A 110 11.44 -40.27 -18.26
N ARG A 111 12.45 -40.03 -19.11
CA ARG A 111 12.81 -40.99 -20.16
C ARG A 111 13.24 -42.26 -19.44
N GLU A 112 12.29 -43.10 -19.05
CA GLU A 112 12.60 -44.48 -18.70
C GLU A 112 12.66 -45.27 -20.01
N SER A 113 13.84 -45.19 -20.62
CA SER A 113 14.32 -46.21 -21.54
C SER A 113 14.73 -47.43 -20.72
N ARG A 114 14.45 -48.62 -21.28
CA ARG A 114 14.78 -50.00 -20.84
C ARG A 114 13.65 -50.61 -19.98
N LYS A 115 13.02 -51.70 -20.40
CA LYS A 115 13.58 -52.95 -20.93
C LYS A 115 12.54 -53.72 -21.73
#